data_AF-A0A285CM30-F1
#
_entry.id   AF-A0A285CM30-F1
#
_cell.length_a   1.000
_cell.length_b   1.000
_cell.length_c   1.000
_cell.angle_alpha   90.00
_cell.angle_beta   90.00
_cell.angle_gamma   90.00
#
_symmetry.space_group_name_H-M   'P 1'
#
loop_
_entity.id
_entity.type
_entity.pdbx_description
1 polymer ?
#
loop_
_entity_poly.entity_id
_entity_poly.type
_entity_poly.pdbx_seq_one_letter_code
_entity_poly.pdbx_strand_id
1 'polypeptide(L)' 'MADNHTGIGGRTDHSHGAHGHVPGTMDITQQQRTFAGFLRLVGRAVAVILAVLIFLALANA' A
#
# COMPACT_ATOMS: atom_id res chain seq x y z
N MET A 1 -37.45 17.36 43.63
CA MET A 1 -36.12 16.74 43.49
C MET A 1 -35.86 16.54 42.01
N ALA A 2 -34.75 17.07 41.52
CA ALA A 2 -34.22 16.82 40.20
C ALA A 2 -32.94 15.99 40.37
N ASP A 3 -32.86 14.87 39.67
CA ASP A 3 -31.64 14.07 39.54
C ASP A 3 -31.56 13.56 38.10
N ASN A 4 -30.92 14.42 37.33
CA ASN A 4 -30.39 14.30 35.98
C ASN A 4 -28.99 13.69 36.06
N HIS A 5 -28.74 12.49 35.50
CA HIS A 5 -27.42 12.05 34.99
C HIS A 5 -27.43 10.60 34.45
N THR A 6 -27.96 10.40 33.24
CA THR A 6 -27.44 9.34 32.36
C THR A 6 -27.31 9.90 30.95
N GLY A 7 -26.33 10.78 30.77
CA GLY A 7 -25.70 10.89 29.47
C GLY A 7 -24.86 9.64 29.21
N ILE A 8 -24.46 9.48 27.95
CA ILE A 8 -23.32 8.72 27.42
C ILE A 8 -23.74 7.55 26.53
N GLY A 9 -23.59 7.80 25.22
CA GLY A 9 -23.59 6.79 24.17
C GLY A 9 -24.79 6.87 23.24
N GLY A 10 -24.96 7.98 22.52
CA GLY A 10 -25.70 7.94 21.25
C GLY A 10 -25.04 6.88 20.38
N ARG A 11 -25.66 5.70 20.29
CA ARG A 11 -25.22 4.63 19.40
C ARG A 11 -25.50 5.13 17.99
N THR A 12 -24.51 5.79 17.40
CA THR A 12 -24.44 5.97 15.96
C THR A 12 -24.34 4.57 15.38
N ASP A 13 -25.46 4.08 14.87
CA ASP A 13 -25.53 2.97 13.95
C ASP A 13 -24.63 3.29 12.75
N HIS A 14 -23.39 2.82 12.82
CA HIS A 14 -22.47 2.79 11.68
C HIS A 14 -22.92 1.67 10.73
N SER A 15 -24.16 1.76 10.26
CA SER A 15 -24.66 0.95 9.16
C SER A 15 -23.89 1.41 7.93
N HIS A 16 -22.76 0.76 7.65
CA HIS A 16 -22.08 0.89 6.37
C HIS A 16 -23.09 0.43 5.32
N GLY A 17 -23.78 1.39 4.69
CA GLY A 17 -24.68 1.13 3.58
C GLY A 17 -23.93 0.24 2.60
N ALA A 18 -24.59 -0.78 2.07
CA ALA A 18 -24.05 -1.63 1.02
C ALA A 18 -23.81 -0.75 -0.21
N HIS A 19 -22.69 -0.03 -0.23
CA HIS A 19 -22.23 0.74 -1.38
C HIS A 19 -21.96 -0.32 -2.45
N GLY A 20 -22.88 -0.50 -3.39
CA GLY A 20 -22.74 -1.49 -4.46
C GLY A 20 -21.46 -1.23 -5.23
N HIS A 21 -20.43 -2.02 -4.99
CA HIS A 21 -19.17 -1.99 -5.72
C HIS A 21 -19.17 -3.17 -6.69
N VAL A 22 -18.99 -2.89 -7.97
CA VAL A 22 -18.86 -3.94 -8.99
C VAL A 22 -17.41 -4.44 -8.94
N PRO A 23 -17.17 -5.72 -8.60
CA PRO A 23 -15.83 -6.26 -8.56
C PRO A 23 -15.15 -6.15 -9.93
N GLY A 24 -13.87 -5.77 -9.95
CA GLY A 24 -13.08 -5.70 -11.18
C GLY A 24 -13.28 -4.44 -12.04
N THR A 25 -14.19 -3.53 -11.67
CA THR A 25 -14.36 -2.24 -12.39
C THR A 25 -13.62 -1.09 -11.74
N MET A 26 -12.85 -1.35 -10.68
CA MET A 26 -12.01 -0.33 -10.04
C MET A 26 -10.91 0.12 -10.99
N ASP A 27 -10.67 1.42 -11.08
CA ASP A 27 -9.52 1.96 -11.82
C ASP A 27 -8.21 1.49 -11.18
N ILE A 28 -7.39 0.80 -11.98
CA ILE A 28 -6.09 0.23 -11.57
C ILE A 28 -4.89 0.98 -12.14
N THR A 29 -5.09 2.14 -12.74
CA THR A 29 -4.02 2.90 -13.44
C THR A 29 -2.83 3.20 -12.52
N GLN A 30 -3.09 3.49 -11.24
CA GLN A 30 -2.04 3.77 -10.25
C GLN A 30 -1.21 2.53 -9.90
N GLN A 31 -1.87 1.37 -9.78
CA GLN A 31 -1.26 0.09 -9.45
C GLN A 31 -0.38 -0.39 -10.62
N GLN A 32 -0.87 -0.25 -11.85
CA GLN A 32 -0.09 -0.56 -13.05
C GLN A 32 1.17 0.32 -13.16
N ARG A 33 1.03 1.64 -12.90
CA ARG A 33 2.17 2.57 -12.89
C ARG A 33 3.19 2.20 -11.81
N THR A 34 2.73 1.86 -10.62
CA THR A 34 3.59 1.42 -9.51
C THR A 34 4.33 0.14 -9.88
N PHE A 35 3.65 -0.84 -10.48
CA PHE A 35 4.28 -2.09 -10.92
C PHE A 35 5.34 -1.86 -12.00
N ALA A 36 5.07 -1.01 -12.99
CA ALA A 36 6.07 -0.64 -13.99
C ALA A 36 7.29 0.06 -13.35
N GLY A 37 7.06 0.90 -12.34
CA GLY A 37 8.13 1.52 -11.54
C GLY A 37 8.94 0.48 -10.76
N PHE A 38 8.27 -0.48 -10.12
CA PHE A 38 8.89 -1.58 -9.38
C PHE A 38 9.81 -2.42 -10.28
N LEU A 39 9.36 -2.82 -11.47
CA LEU A 39 10.20 -3.60 -12.41
C LEU A 39 11.47 -2.84 -12.80
N ARG A 40 11.37 -1.52 -13.03
CA ARG A 40 12.54 -0.67 -13.33
C ARG A 40 13.49 -0.56 -12.14
N LEU A 41 12.96 -0.43 -10.92
CA LEU A 41 13.75 -0.39 -9.70
C LEU A 41 14.51 -1.70 -9.51
N VAL A 42 13.83 -2.84 -9.62
CA VAL A 42 14.43 -4.18 -9.47
C VAL A 42 15.50 -4.41 -10.53
N GLY A 43 15.23 -4.08 -11.80
CA GLY A 43 16.23 -4.20 -12.87
C GLY A 43 17.50 -3.41 -12.58
N ARG A 44 17.37 -2.16 -12.09
CA ARG A 44 18.51 -1.34 -11.67
C ARG A 44 19.24 -1.93 -10.45
N ALA A 45 18.50 -2.42 -9.46
CA ALA A 45 19.08 -3.03 -8.26
C ALA A 45 19.92 -4.27 -8.61
N VAL A 46 19.41 -5.15 -9.48
CA VAL A 46 20.16 -6.33 -9.96
C VAL A 46 21.44 -5.90 -10.67
N ALA A 47 21.36 -4.92 -11.57
CA ALA A 47 22.55 -4.41 -12.28
C ALA A 47 23.61 -3.84 -11.33
N VAL A 48 23.20 -3.09 -10.30
CA VAL A 48 24.11 -2.54 -9.28
C VAL A 48 24.75 -3.66 -8.46
N ILE A 49 23.97 -4.65 -8.02
CA ILE A 49 24.51 -5.80 -7.25
C ILE A 49 25.56 -6.53 -8.08
N LEU A 50 25.28 -6.84 -9.35
CA LEU A 50 26.25 -7.49 -10.23
C LEU A 50 27.51 -6.64 -10.44
N ALA A 51 27.36 -5.33 -10.65
CA ALA A 51 28.50 -4.43 -10.78
C ALA A 51 29.38 -4.42 -9.53
N VAL A 52 28.78 -4.41 -8.34
CA VAL A 52 29.50 -4.48 -7.06
C VAL A 52 30.19 -5.83 -6.89
N LEU A 53 29.54 -6.94 -7.22
CA LEU A 53 30.14 -8.27 -7.14
C LEU A 53 31.34 -8.42 -8.08
N ILE A 54 31.24 -7.91 -9.31
CA ILE A 54 32.35 -7.89 -10.26
C ILE A 54 33.48 -7.01 -9.73
N PHE A 55 33.17 -5.81 -9.25
CA PHE A 55 34.17 -4.91 -8.66
C PHE A 55 34.88 -5.57 -7.48
N LEU A 56 34.13 -6.19 -6.56
CA LEU A 56 34.69 -6.90 -5.42
C LEU A 56 35.59 -8.05 -5.87
N ALA A 57 35.16 -8.82 -6.87
CA ALA A 57 35.97 -9.89 -7.43
C ALA A 57 37.28 -9.36 -8.03
N LEU A 58 37.26 -8.24 -8.75
CA LEU A 58 38.48 -7.67 -9.36
C LEU A 58 39.39 -6.97 -8.34
N ALA A 59 38.84 -6.32 -7.33
CA ALA A 59 39.58 -5.56 -6.34
C ALA A 59 40.14 -6.44 -5.20
N ASN A 60 39.54 -7.61 -4.95
CA ASN A 60 39.92 -8.57 -3.91
C ASN A 60 40.33 -9.94 -4.49
N ALA A 61 40.57 -10.05 -5.80
CA ALA A 61 41.25 -11.21 -6.40
C ALA A 61 42.76 -11.15 -6.14
#